data_AF-A0A6A3DYC9-F1
#
_entry.id   AF-A0A6A3DYC9-F1
#
_cell.length_a   1.000
_cell.length_b   1.000
_cell.length_c   1.000
_cell.angle_alpha   90.00
_cell.angle_beta   90.00
_cell.angle_gamma   90.00
#
_symmetry.space_group_name_H-M   'P 1'
#
loop_
_entity.id
_entity.type
_entity.pdbx_description
1 polymer ?
#
loop_
_entity_poly.entity_id
_entity_poly.type
_entity_poly.pdbx_seq_one_letter_code
_entity_poly.pdbx_strand_id
1 'polypeptide(L)'
;MTPKGFTLVEVQLADGVTIDIYNLHTNAGATDADQKARASNLQQLSDFMTENSAGNAVVVMGDTNTRYTRELDTIREFIEGQNLTDGWVETVRDAPAKGSKALKCETATMTNECEVVDKIMFRGNNYLTLTLGQWKNENEAFMGKNGSPLGGPHGTRFTDVGVAAADQTVSSISIRAGNRIDGVALEVSDPTESTLSHGGTGGSLTRLHLASGEHITSMEVHWGKKKDRTRIFYLKFQTNNGLSVEGGTPTGSSATMTAPEGYQLSGFHGRAGDSIDALGAIFTRIESTTQQQQHPTYKRKAKMAALAVK
;
A
#
# COMPACT_ATOMS: atom_id res chain seq x y z
N MET A 1 15.20 -22.91 -10.56
CA MET A 1 14.88 -21.48 -10.75
C MET A 1 13.37 -21.36 -10.73
N THR A 2 12.80 -20.56 -9.83
CA THR A 2 11.35 -20.33 -9.80
C THR A 2 10.98 -19.39 -10.94
N PRO A 3 10.02 -19.72 -11.81
CA PRO A 3 9.56 -18.80 -12.85
C PRO A 3 9.12 -17.47 -12.23
N LYS A 4 9.60 -16.37 -12.81
CA LYS A 4 9.20 -15.01 -12.45
C LYS A 4 8.39 -14.41 -13.61
N GLY A 5 7.57 -13.43 -13.30
CA GLY A 5 6.73 -12.77 -14.28
C GLY A 5 6.28 -11.40 -13.80
N PHE A 6 5.42 -10.79 -14.61
CA PHE A 6 4.79 -9.51 -14.34
C PHE A 6 3.32 -9.58 -14.76
N THR A 7 2.53 -8.65 -14.25
CA THR A 7 1.14 -8.41 -14.68
C THR A 7 1.07 -7.02 -15.32
N LEU A 8 0.33 -6.91 -16.42
CA LEU A 8 -0.05 -5.64 -17.03
C LEU A 8 -1.56 -5.42 -16.81
N VAL A 9 -1.92 -4.21 -16.39
CA VAL A 9 -3.29 -3.69 -16.43
C VAL A 9 -3.28 -2.39 -17.20
N GLU A 10 -4.09 -2.30 -18.26
CA GLU A 10 -4.38 -1.04 -18.92
C GLU A 10 -5.51 -0.33 -18.17
N VAL A 11 -5.31 0.94 -17.81
CA VAL A 11 -6.32 1.76 -17.15
C VAL A 11 -6.72 2.90 -18.08
N GLN A 12 -8.01 2.95 -18.41
CA GLN A 12 -8.57 4.04 -19.20
C GLN A 12 -9.00 5.20 -18.29
N LEU A 13 -8.40 6.38 -18.51
CA LEU A 13 -8.68 7.60 -17.75
C LEU A 13 -9.73 8.49 -18.42
N ALA A 14 -9.82 8.42 -19.74
CA ALA A 14 -10.83 9.05 -20.59
C ALA A 14 -10.88 8.32 -21.95
N ASP A 15 -11.80 8.71 -22.82
CA ASP A 15 -11.89 8.16 -24.18
C ASP A 15 -10.55 8.28 -24.91
N GLY A 16 -9.95 7.14 -25.24
CA GLY A 16 -8.65 7.06 -25.92
C GLY A 16 -7.43 7.48 -25.10
N VAL A 17 -7.58 7.74 -23.79
CA VAL A 17 -6.47 8.12 -22.90
C VAL A 17 -6.25 7.00 -21.88
N THR A 18 -5.19 6.23 -22.08
CA THR A 18 -4.84 5.08 -21.24
C THR A 18 -3.49 5.23 -20.56
N ILE A 19 -3.30 4.51 -19.46
CA ILE A 19 -2.03 4.32 -18.78
C ILE A 19 -1.81 2.83 -18.53
N ASP A 20 -0.63 2.34 -18.86
CA ASP A 20 -0.24 0.95 -18.64
C ASP A 20 0.41 0.80 -17.27
N ILE A 21 -0.10 -0.11 -16.46
CA ILE A 21 0.39 -0.38 -15.11
C ILE A 21 0.98 -1.78 -15.05
N TYR A 22 2.30 -1.84 -14.85
CA TYR A 22 3.04 -3.07 -14.65
C TYR A 22 3.34 -3.30 -13.18
N ASN A 23 3.05 -4.50 -12.69
CA ASN A 23 3.49 -4.99 -11.39
C ASN A 23 4.37 -6.22 -11.58
N LEU A 24 5.54 -6.26 -10.94
CA LEU A 24 6.52 -7.32 -11.13
C LEU A 24 7.15 -7.82 -9.82
N HIS A 25 7.72 -9.01 -9.89
CA HIS A 25 8.60 -9.55 -8.85
C HIS A 25 9.74 -10.33 -9.51
N THR A 26 10.93 -9.74 -9.58
CA THR A 26 12.10 -10.40 -10.20
C THR A 26 12.76 -11.41 -9.23
N ASN A 27 13.84 -12.06 -9.66
CA ASN A 27 14.58 -13.02 -8.84
C ASN A 27 15.19 -12.39 -7.56
N ALA A 28 14.92 -12.99 -6.40
CA ALA A 28 15.50 -12.56 -5.12
C ALA A 28 16.93 -13.09 -4.93
N GLY A 29 17.62 -12.66 -3.87
CA GLY A 29 18.98 -13.09 -3.55
C GLY A 29 20.06 -12.10 -3.98
N ALA A 30 21.31 -12.38 -3.61
CA ALA A 30 22.43 -11.44 -3.77
C ALA A 30 23.63 -12.03 -4.50
N THR A 31 23.57 -13.30 -4.94
CA THR A 31 24.67 -13.91 -5.70
C THR A 31 24.74 -13.34 -7.12
N ASP A 32 25.85 -13.57 -7.81
CA ASP A 32 26.00 -13.17 -9.21
C ASP A 32 24.98 -13.88 -10.11
N ALA A 33 24.66 -15.13 -9.81
CA ALA A 33 23.61 -15.87 -10.50
C ALA A 33 22.24 -15.22 -10.30
N ASP A 34 21.96 -14.75 -9.07
CA ASP A 34 20.70 -14.06 -8.78
C ASP A 34 20.59 -12.72 -9.53
N GLN A 35 21.67 -11.95 -9.57
CA GLN A 35 21.73 -10.68 -10.28
C GLN A 35 21.55 -10.87 -11.80
N LYS A 36 22.22 -11.88 -12.39
CA LYS A 36 22.04 -12.22 -13.81
C LYS A 36 20.62 -12.67 -14.14
N ALA A 37 20.00 -13.45 -13.25
CA ALA A 37 18.61 -13.84 -13.40
C ALA A 37 17.66 -12.63 -13.36
N ARG A 38 17.89 -11.68 -12.44
CA ARG A 38 17.12 -10.41 -12.41
C ARG A 38 17.32 -9.59 -13.66
N ALA A 39 18.56 -9.47 -14.16
CA ALA A 39 18.84 -8.75 -15.38
C ALA A 39 18.06 -9.35 -16.57
N SER A 40 18.00 -10.68 -16.66
CA SER A 40 17.16 -11.36 -17.66
C SER A 40 15.67 -11.09 -17.46
N ASN A 41 15.16 -11.03 -16.21
CA ASN A 41 13.77 -10.68 -15.95
C ASN A 41 13.43 -9.25 -16.40
N LEU A 42 14.30 -8.27 -16.11
CA LEU A 42 14.12 -6.88 -16.54
C LEU A 42 14.24 -6.73 -18.06
N GLN A 43 15.11 -7.51 -18.71
CA GLN A 43 15.19 -7.53 -20.17
C GLN A 43 13.89 -8.03 -20.80
N GLN A 44 13.33 -9.15 -20.30
CA GLN A 44 12.06 -9.68 -20.80
C GLN A 44 10.91 -8.67 -20.64
N LEU A 45 10.87 -7.94 -19.52
CA LEU A 45 9.90 -6.86 -19.34
C LEU A 45 10.16 -5.69 -20.30
N SER A 46 11.42 -5.30 -20.49
CA SER A 46 11.80 -4.23 -21.44
C SER A 46 11.36 -4.56 -22.87
N ASP A 47 11.61 -5.79 -23.32
CA ASP A 47 11.22 -6.25 -24.66
C ASP A 47 9.69 -6.20 -24.81
N PHE A 48 8.96 -6.71 -23.81
CA PHE A 48 7.50 -6.66 -23.81
C PHE A 48 6.95 -5.23 -23.80
N MET A 49 7.49 -4.33 -22.97
CA MET A 49 7.08 -2.93 -22.92
C MET A 49 7.37 -2.19 -24.22
N THR A 50 8.46 -2.54 -24.90
CA THR A 50 8.81 -1.96 -26.20
C THR A 50 7.82 -2.37 -27.28
N GLU A 51 7.35 -3.62 -27.24
CA GLU A 51 6.35 -4.12 -28.19
C GLU A 51 4.93 -3.64 -27.87
N ASN A 52 4.55 -3.59 -26.59
CA ASN A 52 3.15 -3.46 -26.18
C ASN A 52 2.79 -2.07 -25.63
N SER A 53 3.77 -1.27 -25.22
CA SER A 53 3.55 0.04 -24.58
C SER A 53 4.39 1.16 -25.18
N ALA A 54 4.89 0.99 -26.40
CA ALA A 54 5.63 2.02 -27.11
C ALA A 54 4.80 3.30 -27.23
N GLY A 55 5.33 4.40 -26.67
CA GLY A 55 4.64 5.70 -26.68
C GLY A 55 3.49 5.84 -25.68
N ASN A 56 3.11 4.77 -24.95
CA ASN A 56 2.12 4.86 -23.88
C ASN A 56 2.72 5.50 -22.62
N ALA A 57 1.85 6.13 -21.83
CA ALA A 57 2.19 6.46 -20.46
C ALA A 57 2.21 5.17 -19.64
N VAL A 58 3.21 5.02 -18.77
CA VAL A 58 3.44 3.77 -18.04
C VAL A 58 3.78 4.04 -16.58
N VAL A 59 3.30 3.19 -15.69
CA VAL A 59 3.83 2.99 -14.33
C VAL A 59 4.33 1.56 -14.20
N VAL A 60 5.57 1.38 -13.77
CA VAL A 60 6.20 0.10 -13.47
C VAL A 60 6.54 0.05 -11.99
N MET A 61 5.99 -0.91 -11.26
CA MET A 61 6.18 -0.99 -9.81
C MET A 61 6.34 -2.43 -9.30
N GLY A 62 6.87 -2.57 -8.09
CA GLY A 62 6.91 -3.84 -7.37
C GLY A 62 8.31 -4.22 -6.92
N ASP A 63 8.47 -5.49 -6.55
CA ASP A 63 9.72 -6.01 -6.01
C ASP A 63 10.70 -6.35 -7.13
N THR A 64 11.39 -5.31 -7.60
CA THR A 64 12.45 -5.47 -8.60
C THR A 64 13.66 -6.22 -8.05
N ASN A 65 13.73 -6.48 -6.73
CA ASN A 65 14.88 -7.04 -6.05
C ASN A 65 16.22 -6.38 -6.40
N THR A 66 16.23 -5.15 -6.96
CA THR A 66 17.44 -4.50 -7.49
C THR A 66 17.98 -3.40 -6.59
N ARG A 67 19.28 -3.11 -6.74
CA ARG A 67 19.94 -1.92 -6.20
C ARG A 67 20.80 -1.29 -7.28
N TYR A 68 20.77 0.04 -7.39
CA TYR A 68 21.71 0.84 -8.16
C TYR A 68 23.15 0.56 -7.78
N THR A 69 23.43 0.29 -6.50
CA THR A 69 24.80 0.05 -6.02
C THR A 69 25.34 -1.34 -6.38
N ARG A 70 24.51 -2.28 -6.85
CA ARG A 70 24.95 -3.65 -7.15
C ARG A 70 25.53 -3.75 -8.55
N GLU A 71 26.66 -4.44 -8.66
CA GLU A 71 27.47 -4.48 -9.88
C GLU A 71 26.78 -5.15 -11.07
N LEU A 72 25.95 -6.16 -10.84
CA LEU A 72 25.32 -6.92 -11.93
C LEU A 72 23.81 -6.65 -12.06
N ASP A 73 23.23 -5.82 -11.19
CA ASP A 73 21.85 -5.37 -11.39
C ASP A 73 21.79 -4.37 -12.56
N THR A 74 20.71 -4.44 -13.36
CA THR A 74 20.54 -3.66 -14.59
C THR A 74 19.37 -2.68 -14.52
N ILE A 75 19.03 -2.19 -13.32
CA ILE A 75 17.88 -1.31 -13.11
C ILE A 75 18.07 0.04 -13.82
N ARG A 76 19.30 0.56 -13.85
CA ARG A 76 19.64 1.81 -14.54
C ARG A 76 19.41 1.68 -16.04
N GLU A 77 19.94 0.61 -16.63
CA GLU A 77 19.81 0.31 -18.05
C GLU A 77 18.33 0.07 -18.44
N PHE A 78 17.55 -0.59 -17.58
CA PHE A 78 16.11 -0.76 -17.78
C PHE A 78 15.36 0.58 -17.79
N ILE A 79 15.65 1.46 -16.82
CA ILE A 79 15.02 2.78 -16.70
C ILE A 79 15.37 3.66 -17.92
N GLU A 80 16.65 3.73 -18.27
CA GLU A 80 17.13 4.52 -19.42
C GLU A 80 16.55 3.99 -20.74
N GLY A 81 16.62 2.67 -20.96
CA GLY A 81 16.12 2.03 -22.19
C GLY A 81 14.61 2.15 -22.38
N GLN A 82 13.84 2.23 -21.29
CA GLN A 82 12.40 2.44 -21.32
C GLN A 82 11.99 3.90 -21.11
N ASN A 83 12.93 4.86 -21.08
CA ASN A 83 12.64 6.27 -20.84
C ASN A 83 11.75 6.50 -19.59
N LEU A 84 12.04 5.79 -18.51
CA LEU A 84 11.35 5.89 -17.24
C LEU A 84 12.06 6.89 -16.31
N THR A 85 11.32 7.39 -15.34
CA THR A 85 11.82 8.12 -14.17
C THR A 85 11.61 7.25 -12.94
N ASP A 86 12.64 7.03 -12.13
CA ASP A 86 12.50 6.37 -10.83
C ASP A 86 12.16 7.41 -9.76
N GLY A 87 11.04 7.20 -9.08
CA GLY A 87 10.54 8.17 -8.10
C GLY A 87 11.47 8.40 -6.92
N TRP A 88 12.23 7.39 -6.48
CA TRP A 88 13.19 7.56 -5.39
C TRP A 88 14.38 8.41 -5.84
N VAL A 89 14.87 8.17 -7.05
CA VAL A 89 15.97 8.94 -7.63
C VAL A 89 15.56 10.39 -7.91
N GLU A 90 14.35 10.60 -8.41
CA GLU A 90 13.83 11.94 -8.69
C GLU A 90 13.69 12.79 -7.43
N THR A 91 13.22 12.20 -6.32
CA THR A 91 12.74 12.98 -5.16
C THR A 91 13.62 12.91 -3.93
N VAL A 92 14.40 11.84 -3.75
CA VAL A 92 15.20 11.64 -2.54
C VAL A 92 16.66 11.94 -2.78
N ARG A 93 17.25 11.44 -3.87
CA ARG A 93 18.69 11.61 -4.16
C ARG A 93 19.08 11.19 -5.56
N ASP A 94 20.23 11.70 -6.02
CA ASP A 94 20.86 11.21 -7.25
C ASP A 94 21.11 9.68 -7.22
N ALA A 95 20.96 9.04 -8.39
CA ALA A 95 21.12 7.60 -8.56
C ALA A 95 22.53 7.16 -8.10
N PRO A 96 22.63 6.27 -7.09
CA PRO A 96 23.92 5.78 -6.61
C PRO A 96 24.77 5.17 -7.72
N ALA A 97 26.09 5.33 -7.63
CA ALA A 97 27.01 4.74 -8.59
C ALA A 97 26.98 3.21 -8.52
N LYS A 98 27.00 2.56 -9.68
CA LYS A 98 27.08 1.10 -9.80
C LYS A 98 28.39 0.59 -9.16
N GLY A 99 28.30 -0.49 -8.40
CA GLY A 99 29.43 -1.06 -7.65
C GLY A 99 29.82 -0.28 -6.38
N SER A 100 29.17 0.84 -6.07
CA SER A 100 29.46 1.60 -4.84
C SER A 100 28.96 0.88 -3.58
N LYS A 101 29.32 1.40 -2.40
CA LYS A 101 28.89 0.83 -1.12
C LYS A 101 27.36 0.83 -1.04
N ALA A 102 26.79 -0.35 -0.76
CA ALA A 102 25.35 -0.52 -0.67
C ALA A 102 24.71 0.38 0.40
N LEU A 103 23.66 1.09 0.01
CA LEU A 103 22.84 1.95 0.87
C LEU A 103 21.72 1.11 1.51
N LYS A 104 22.10 0.14 2.35
CA LYS A 104 21.12 -0.78 2.95
C LYS A 104 20.18 -0.05 3.92
N CYS A 105 18.93 -0.49 3.96
CA CYS A 105 17.95 -0.04 4.93
C CYS A 105 18.01 -0.90 6.19
N GLU A 106 17.93 -0.25 7.35
CA GLU A 106 17.71 -0.91 8.63
C GLU A 106 16.20 -1.05 8.86
N THR A 107 15.67 -2.28 8.92
CA THR A 107 14.22 -2.53 8.94
C THR A 107 13.50 -1.83 10.11
N ALA A 108 14.14 -1.73 11.27
CA ALA A 108 13.53 -1.12 12.45
C ALA A 108 13.43 0.42 12.36
N THR A 109 14.27 1.06 11.54
CA THR A 109 14.40 2.52 11.45
C THR A 109 14.50 2.97 10.00
N MET A 110 13.78 2.28 9.12
CA MET A 110 13.87 2.52 7.68
C MET A 110 13.36 3.93 7.36
N THR A 111 14.23 4.72 6.74
CA THR A 111 13.93 6.09 6.30
C THR A 111 13.95 6.17 4.78
N ASN A 112 13.74 7.37 4.23
CA ASN A 112 13.73 7.55 2.78
C ASN A 112 15.13 7.46 2.16
N GLU A 113 16.19 7.78 2.91
CA GLU A 113 17.54 8.00 2.39
C GLU A 113 18.29 6.71 2.03
N CYS A 114 17.83 5.58 2.58
CA CYS A 114 18.35 4.25 2.26
C CYS A 114 17.68 3.70 0.99
N GLU A 115 18.36 2.80 0.32
CA GLU A 115 17.88 2.17 -0.89
C GLU A 115 17.12 0.88 -0.55
N VAL A 116 15.82 0.87 -0.84
CA VAL A 116 14.97 -0.32 -0.86
C VAL A 116 15.11 -1.05 -2.19
N VAL A 117 14.75 -2.34 -2.25
CA VAL A 117 14.90 -3.13 -3.48
C VAL A 117 13.72 -3.00 -4.43
N ASP A 118 12.55 -2.75 -3.88
CA ASP A 118 11.33 -2.36 -4.59
C ASP A 118 11.50 -1.00 -5.26
N LYS A 119 10.91 -0.82 -6.45
CA LYS A 119 11.01 0.41 -7.23
C LYS A 119 9.65 0.81 -7.76
N ILE A 120 9.50 2.11 -7.98
CA ILE A 120 8.33 2.72 -8.60
C ILE A 120 8.87 3.66 -9.66
N MET A 121 8.62 3.31 -10.92
CA MET A 121 9.15 3.99 -12.09
C MET A 121 8.00 4.38 -13.00
N PHE A 122 8.10 5.50 -13.69
CA PHE A 122 7.01 5.98 -14.52
C PHE A 122 7.49 6.81 -15.71
N ARG A 123 6.66 6.87 -16.75
CA ARG A 123 6.81 7.83 -17.86
C ARG A 123 5.46 8.35 -18.30
N GLY A 124 5.41 9.63 -18.64
CA GLY A 124 4.27 10.20 -19.35
C GLY A 124 4.33 9.91 -20.85
N ASN A 125 3.39 10.50 -21.58
CA ASN A 125 3.42 10.59 -23.04
C ASN A 125 2.91 11.98 -23.50
N ASN A 126 2.58 12.11 -24.77
CA ASN A 126 2.10 13.38 -25.35
C ASN A 126 0.74 13.86 -24.78
N TYR A 127 -0.03 12.98 -24.16
CA TYR A 127 -1.37 13.26 -23.63
C TYR A 127 -1.40 13.30 -22.11
N LEU A 128 -0.53 12.53 -21.46
CA LEU A 128 -0.46 12.35 -20.02
C LEU A 128 0.90 12.77 -19.48
N THR A 129 0.90 13.81 -18.65
CA THR A 129 2.04 14.13 -17.79
C THR A 129 1.83 13.46 -16.43
N LEU A 130 2.77 12.61 -16.03
CA LEU A 130 2.82 12.05 -14.69
C LEU A 130 3.75 12.91 -13.84
N THR A 131 3.26 13.36 -12.69
CA THR A 131 4.05 14.11 -11.72
C THR A 131 3.99 13.38 -10.39
N LEU A 132 5.14 13.02 -9.85
CA LEU A 132 5.23 12.41 -8.53
C LEU A 132 4.91 13.46 -7.47
N GLY A 133 3.85 13.22 -6.70
CA GLY A 133 3.45 14.13 -5.63
C GLY A 133 4.35 14.03 -4.39
N GLN A 134 4.60 12.80 -3.93
CA GLN A 134 5.43 12.49 -2.78
C GLN A 134 5.97 11.07 -2.89
N TRP A 135 7.22 10.89 -2.46
CA TRP A 135 7.82 9.58 -2.22
C TRP A 135 8.04 9.38 -0.72
N LYS A 136 7.56 8.26 -0.18
CA LYS A 136 7.74 7.94 1.24
C LYS A 136 7.81 6.45 1.45
N ASN A 137 8.83 6.02 2.19
CA ASN A 137 8.85 4.72 2.81
C ASN A 137 7.93 4.74 4.03
N GLU A 138 6.87 3.93 4.01
CA GLU A 138 5.85 3.92 5.07
C GLU A 138 6.14 2.89 6.16
N ASN A 139 7.38 2.39 6.30
CA ASN A 139 7.75 1.38 7.29
C ASN A 139 7.34 1.76 8.71
N GLU A 140 7.52 3.01 9.12
CA GLU A 140 7.09 3.50 10.44
C GLU A 140 5.59 3.28 10.69
N ALA A 141 4.74 3.46 9.67
CA ALA A 141 3.31 3.20 9.78
C ALA A 141 2.97 1.72 10.00
N PHE A 142 3.93 0.82 9.78
CA PHE A 142 3.83 -0.62 10.01
C PHE A 142 4.65 -1.12 11.20
N MET A 143 5.16 -0.21 12.04
CA MET A 143 5.86 -0.53 13.29
C MET A 143 5.08 -0.07 14.51
N GLY A 144 5.17 -0.84 15.58
CA GLY A 144 4.68 -0.45 16.89
C GLY A 144 5.60 0.48 17.64
N LYS A 145 5.11 1.02 18.76
CA LYS A 145 5.91 1.86 19.68
C LYS A 145 7.21 1.21 20.15
N ASN A 146 7.31 -0.13 20.10
CA ASN A 146 8.50 -0.90 20.45
C ASN A 146 9.37 -1.30 19.25
N GLY A 147 9.13 -0.73 18.06
CA GLY A 147 9.87 -1.04 16.82
C GLY A 147 9.58 -2.41 16.22
N SER A 148 8.57 -3.14 16.72
CA SER A 148 8.16 -4.44 16.15
C SER A 148 7.07 -4.25 15.09
N PRO A 149 7.01 -5.10 14.06
CA PRO A 149 5.92 -5.07 13.08
C PRO A 149 4.54 -5.17 13.76
N LEU A 150 3.53 -4.52 13.16
CA LEU A 150 2.15 -4.63 13.64
C LEU A 150 1.63 -6.08 13.53
N GLY A 151 1.39 -6.74 14.67
CA GLY A 151 0.86 -8.11 14.73
C GLY A 151 1.93 -9.19 14.54
N GLY A 152 1.55 -10.35 13.98
CA GLY A 152 2.52 -11.41 13.70
C GLY A 152 2.17 -12.33 12.52
N PRO A 153 3.03 -13.34 12.24
CA PRO A 153 3.05 -14.04 10.96
C PRO A 153 1.98 -15.13 10.81
N HIS A 154 1.09 -15.28 11.79
CA HIS A 154 0.10 -16.37 11.84
C HIS A 154 -1.20 -16.01 11.11
N GLY A 155 -2.11 -16.98 10.96
CA GLY A 155 -3.36 -16.79 10.22
C GLY A 155 -3.16 -16.74 8.70
N THR A 156 -4.27 -16.61 7.97
CA THR A 156 -4.33 -16.45 6.52
C THR A 156 -4.34 -14.96 6.17
N ARG A 157 -3.59 -14.56 5.13
CA ARG A 157 -3.55 -13.17 4.66
C ARG A 157 -4.91 -12.78 4.07
N PHE A 158 -5.37 -11.56 4.37
CA PHE A 158 -6.52 -10.93 3.72
C PHE A 158 -6.19 -9.48 3.35
N THR A 159 -6.94 -8.92 2.41
CA THR A 159 -6.88 -7.49 2.08
C THR A 159 -8.14 -7.04 1.37
N ASP A 160 -8.62 -5.86 1.74
CA ASP A 160 -9.78 -5.20 1.12
C ASP A 160 -9.37 -4.19 0.03
N VAL A 161 -8.09 -4.11 -0.34
CA VAL A 161 -7.60 -3.11 -1.33
C VAL A 161 -8.35 -3.17 -2.66
N GLY A 162 -8.80 -4.35 -3.08
CA GLY A 162 -9.55 -4.52 -4.34
C GLY A 162 -11.01 -4.09 -4.28
N VAL A 163 -11.56 -3.82 -3.09
CA VAL A 163 -12.97 -3.45 -2.88
C VAL A 163 -13.15 -2.11 -2.16
N ALA A 164 -12.12 -1.63 -1.46
CA ALA A 164 -12.10 -0.30 -0.88
C ALA A 164 -12.01 0.76 -2.00
N ALA A 165 -12.90 1.75 -1.96
CA ALA A 165 -13.00 2.80 -2.96
C ALA A 165 -12.92 4.19 -2.32
N ALA A 166 -12.50 5.18 -3.10
CA ALA A 166 -12.74 6.57 -2.74
C ALA A 166 -14.24 6.85 -2.70
N ASP A 167 -14.65 7.82 -1.89
CA ASP A 167 -16.04 8.29 -1.79
C ASP A 167 -17.05 7.25 -1.30
N GLN A 168 -16.57 6.11 -0.79
CA GLN A 168 -17.46 5.11 -0.22
C GLN A 168 -18.11 5.63 1.08
N THR A 169 -19.35 5.24 1.33
CA THR A 169 -20.02 5.55 2.59
C THR A 169 -19.92 4.35 3.52
N VAL A 170 -19.18 4.50 4.62
CA VAL A 170 -19.14 3.51 5.71
C VAL A 170 -20.32 3.75 6.64
N SER A 171 -21.20 2.76 6.78
CA SER A 171 -22.41 2.86 7.61
C SER A 171 -22.20 2.34 9.03
N SER A 172 -21.31 1.36 9.22
CA SER A 172 -20.97 0.88 10.56
C SER A 172 -19.58 0.24 10.66
N ILE A 173 -19.04 0.22 11.88
CA ILE A 173 -17.84 -0.54 12.27
C ILE A 173 -18.17 -1.43 13.47
N SER A 174 -17.76 -2.69 13.38
CA SER A 174 -18.00 -3.69 14.43
C SER A 174 -16.72 -4.37 14.88
N ILE A 175 -16.63 -4.62 16.18
CA ILE A 175 -15.56 -5.39 16.82
C ILE A 175 -16.18 -6.61 17.50
N ARG A 176 -15.61 -7.79 17.27
CA ARG A 176 -15.86 -8.99 18.06
C ARG A 176 -14.69 -9.23 19.01
N ALA A 177 -14.92 -9.19 20.32
CA ALA A 177 -13.84 -9.32 21.29
C ALA A 177 -14.21 -10.06 22.57
N GLY A 178 -13.25 -10.81 23.11
CA GLY A 178 -13.17 -11.23 24.51
C GLY A 178 -11.92 -10.61 25.14
N ASN A 179 -11.00 -11.43 25.66
CA ASN A 179 -9.66 -10.98 26.09
C ASN A 179 -8.75 -10.55 24.91
N ARG A 180 -9.21 -10.77 23.67
CA ARG A 180 -8.52 -10.45 22.43
C ARG A 180 -9.55 -10.15 21.34
N ILE A 181 -9.08 -9.67 20.19
CA ILE A 181 -9.94 -9.47 19.02
C ILE A 181 -10.13 -10.77 18.29
N ASP A 182 -11.38 -11.21 18.23
CA ASP A 182 -11.81 -12.39 17.48
C ASP A 182 -12.22 -11.98 16.05
N GLY A 183 -12.79 -10.80 15.82
CA GLY A 183 -13.15 -10.32 14.48
C GLY A 183 -13.38 -8.82 14.38
N VAL A 184 -13.40 -8.32 13.15
CA VAL A 184 -13.69 -6.91 12.79
C VAL A 184 -14.51 -6.87 11.51
N ALA A 185 -15.48 -5.97 11.41
CA ALA A 185 -16.29 -5.80 10.21
C ALA A 185 -16.61 -4.33 9.90
N LEU A 186 -16.44 -3.94 8.64
CA LEU A 186 -16.88 -2.65 8.09
C LEU A 186 -18.12 -2.89 7.23
N GLU A 187 -19.19 -2.13 7.44
CA GLU A 187 -20.36 -2.12 6.56
C GLU A 187 -20.28 -0.87 5.66
N VAL A 188 -20.36 -1.08 4.35
CA VAL A 188 -20.33 -0.04 3.32
C VAL A 188 -21.69 0.00 2.65
N SER A 189 -22.29 1.19 2.52
CA SER A 189 -23.62 1.37 1.92
C SER A 189 -23.58 1.98 0.51
N ASP A 190 -22.47 2.59 0.11
CA ASP A 190 -22.30 3.32 -1.16
C ASP A 190 -20.80 3.30 -1.53
N PRO A 191 -20.37 3.28 -2.82
CA PRO A 191 -21.17 3.11 -4.04
C PRO A 191 -21.77 1.71 -4.21
N THR A 192 -21.19 0.72 -3.53
CA THR A 192 -21.60 -0.68 -3.61
C THR A 192 -21.79 -1.22 -2.20
N GLU A 193 -23.01 -1.62 -1.87
CA GLU A 193 -23.31 -2.21 -0.58
C GLU A 193 -22.46 -3.47 -0.36
N SER A 194 -21.71 -3.50 0.73
CA SER A 194 -20.81 -4.61 1.04
C SER A 194 -20.50 -4.70 2.53
N THR A 195 -20.08 -5.90 2.96
CA THR A 195 -19.60 -6.15 4.32
C THR A 195 -18.20 -6.71 4.26
N LEU A 196 -17.23 -5.95 4.78
CA LEU A 196 -15.82 -6.32 4.85
C LEU A 196 -15.55 -6.93 6.22
N SER A 197 -15.70 -8.25 6.35
CA SER A 197 -15.60 -8.97 7.63
C SER A 197 -14.40 -9.90 7.68
N HIS A 198 -13.61 -9.79 8.75
CA HIS A 198 -12.40 -10.59 8.96
C HIS A 198 -12.36 -11.18 10.37
N GLY A 199 -11.74 -12.36 10.51
CA GLY A 199 -11.64 -13.07 11.80
C GLY A 199 -12.72 -14.13 12.01
N GLY A 200 -12.87 -14.56 13.26
CA GLY A 200 -13.83 -15.57 13.68
C GLY A 200 -15.10 -15.00 14.32
N THR A 201 -15.98 -15.91 14.72
CA THR A 201 -17.29 -15.60 15.32
C THR A 201 -17.26 -15.55 16.86
N GLY A 202 -16.09 -15.72 17.46
CA GLY A 202 -15.88 -15.66 18.91
C GLY A 202 -16.07 -14.26 19.50
N GLY A 203 -16.03 -14.17 20.83
CA GLY A 203 -16.17 -12.90 21.56
C GLY A 203 -17.59 -12.31 21.53
N SER A 204 -17.74 -11.15 22.17
CA SER A 204 -18.96 -10.34 22.13
C SER A 204 -18.86 -9.30 21.01
N LEU A 205 -19.99 -9.04 20.34
CA LEU A 205 -20.06 -8.04 19.26
C LEU A 205 -20.39 -6.66 19.85
N THR A 206 -19.57 -5.67 19.54
CA THR A 206 -19.87 -4.25 19.73
C THR A 206 -19.86 -3.58 18.37
N ARG A 207 -20.86 -2.73 18.09
CA ARG A 207 -21.02 -2.01 16.83
C ARG A 207 -21.24 -0.53 17.08
N LEU A 208 -20.63 0.30 16.25
CA LEU A 208 -20.92 1.72 16.12
C LEU A 208 -21.51 1.97 14.73
N HIS A 209 -22.71 2.54 14.69
CA HIS A 209 -23.32 3.06 13.47
C HIS A 209 -22.86 4.51 13.26
N LEU A 210 -22.51 4.85 12.03
CA LEU A 210 -22.05 6.18 11.67
C LEU A 210 -23.23 7.02 11.20
N ALA A 211 -23.33 8.26 11.67
CA ALA A 211 -24.29 9.22 11.15
C ALA A 211 -23.90 9.69 9.73
N SER A 212 -24.82 10.37 9.04
CA SER A 212 -24.51 10.99 7.75
C SER A 212 -23.33 11.98 7.88
N GLY A 213 -22.32 11.82 7.02
CA GLY A 213 -21.09 12.63 7.04
C GLY A 213 -20.08 12.26 8.14
N GLU A 214 -20.45 11.35 9.05
CA GLU A 214 -19.52 10.79 10.04
C GLU A 214 -18.62 9.74 9.37
N HIS A 215 -17.34 9.78 9.70
CA HIS A 215 -16.34 8.85 9.17
C HIS A 215 -15.29 8.52 10.23
N ILE A 216 -14.69 7.35 10.12
CA ILE A 216 -13.65 6.88 11.05
C ILE A 216 -12.31 7.48 10.64
N THR A 217 -11.68 8.18 11.57
CA THR A 217 -10.44 8.94 11.37
C THR A 217 -9.22 8.27 11.97
N SER A 218 -9.38 7.33 12.91
CA SER A 218 -8.24 6.58 13.45
C SER A 218 -8.59 5.17 13.90
N MET A 219 -7.56 4.32 13.91
CA MET A 219 -7.56 2.97 14.47
C MET A 219 -6.35 2.80 15.38
N GLU A 220 -6.61 2.62 16.68
CA GLU A 220 -5.63 2.15 17.66
C GLU A 220 -5.68 0.63 17.76
N VAL A 221 -4.50 0.00 17.74
CA VAL A 221 -4.35 -1.46 17.74
C VAL A 221 -3.28 -1.88 18.73
N HIS A 222 -3.57 -2.90 19.53
CA HIS A 222 -2.62 -3.51 20.46
C HIS A 222 -2.45 -5.00 20.17
N TRP A 223 -1.24 -5.53 20.33
CA TRP A 223 -0.94 -6.94 20.11
C TRP A 223 -0.12 -7.55 21.24
N GLY A 224 -0.17 -8.87 21.34
CA GLY A 224 0.54 -9.63 22.34
C GLY A 224 0.66 -11.10 21.95
N LYS A 225 1.38 -11.89 22.75
CA LYS A 225 1.52 -13.33 22.51
C LYS A 225 0.51 -14.12 23.32
N LYS A 226 -0.10 -15.13 22.70
CA LYS A 226 -0.86 -16.19 23.36
C LYS A 226 -0.35 -17.54 22.88
N LYS A 227 0.21 -18.34 23.80
CA LYS A 227 0.84 -19.64 23.48
C LYS A 227 1.79 -19.51 22.28
N ASP A 228 2.71 -18.54 22.37
CA ASP A 228 3.70 -18.19 21.35
C ASP A 228 3.18 -17.68 20.01
N ARG A 229 1.86 -17.49 19.86
CA ARG A 229 1.28 -16.84 18.68
C ARG A 229 0.94 -15.38 18.95
N THR A 230 1.50 -14.47 18.15
CA THR A 230 1.08 -13.07 18.19
C THR A 230 -0.35 -12.93 17.68
N ARG A 231 -1.17 -12.17 18.42
CA ARG A 231 -2.57 -11.85 18.11
C ARG A 231 -2.83 -10.38 18.37
N ILE A 232 -3.89 -9.85 17.75
CA ILE A 232 -4.44 -8.55 18.13
C ILE A 232 -5.30 -8.73 19.39
N PHE A 233 -4.96 -7.99 20.43
CA PHE A 233 -5.59 -8.07 21.74
C PHE A 233 -6.61 -6.95 21.95
N TYR A 234 -6.45 -5.80 21.32
CA TYR A 234 -7.37 -4.68 21.47
C TYR A 234 -7.41 -3.82 20.22
N LEU A 235 -8.59 -3.25 19.97
CA LEU A 235 -8.86 -2.27 18.94
C LEU A 235 -9.69 -1.13 19.52
N LYS A 236 -9.42 0.07 19.03
CA LYS A 236 -10.29 1.24 19.21
C LYS A 236 -10.34 2.04 17.92
N PHE A 237 -11.55 2.36 17.48
CA PHE A 237 -11.81 3.25 16.35
C PHE A 237 -12.37 4.56 16.87
N GLN A 238 -11.97 5.68 16.26
CA GLN A 238 -12.50 7.02 16.58
C GLN A 238 -13.02 7.69 15.30
N THR A 239 -14.11 8.43 15.41
CA THR A 239 -14.72 9.18 14.31
C THR A 239 -14.38 10.65 14.34
N ASN A 240 -14.62 11.36 13.23
CA ASN A 240 -14.50 12.82 13.14
C ASN A 240 -15.42 13.57 14.11
N ASN A 241 -16.52 12.95 14.56
CA ASN A 241 -17.45 13.52 15.53
C ASN A 241 -17.07 13.21 16.99
N GLY A 242 -15.94 12.53 17.22
CA GLY A 242 -15.46 12.17 18.56
C GLY A 242 -16.14 10.94 19.16
N LEU A 243 -16.96 10.21 18.41
CA LEU A 243 -17.47 8.90 18.85
C LEU A 243 -16.38 7.84 18.72
N SER A 244 -16.48 6.78 19.52
CA SER A 244 -15.55 5.67 19.45
C SER A 244 -16.19 4.34 19.74
N VAL A 245 -15.63 3.27 19.16
CA VAL A 245 -15.92 1.87 19.54
C VAL A 245 -14.62 1.16 19.84
N GLU A 246 -14.62 0.36 20.89
CA GLU A 246 -13.44 -0.40 21.31
C GLU A 246 -13.81 -1.81 21.79
N GLY A 247 -12.82 -2.68 21.85
CA GLY A 247 -12.98 -4.01 22.40
C GLY A 247 -11.63 -4.68 22.65
N GLY A 248 -11.63 -5.70 23.51
CA GLY A 248 -10.43 -6.46 23.86
C GLY A 248 -9.70 -5.93 25.09
N THR A 249 -8.42 -6.27 25.23
CA THR A 249 -7.57 -5.88 26.37
C THR A 249 -6.30 -5.18 25.89
N PRO A 250 -6.03 -3.92 26.27
CA PRO A 250 -4.81 -3.23 25.90
C PRO A 250 -3.55 -3.99 26.37
N THR A 251 -2.51 -3.97 25.54
CA THR A 251 -1.18 -4.52 25.87
C THR A 251 -0.11 -3.42 25.78
N GLY A 252 1.13 -3.74 26.19
CA GLY A 252 2.25 -2.81 26.06
C GLY A 252 2.74 -2.59 24.62
N SER A 253 2.32 -3.40 23.65
CA SER A 253 2.67 -3.21 22.23
C SER A 253 1.47 -2.64 21.48
N SER A 254 1.60 -1.41 21.01
CA SER A 254 0.52 -0.72 20.31
C SER A 254 1.00 0.23 19.22
N ALA A 255 0.05 0.62 18.36
CA ALA A 255 0.18 1.66 17.37
C ALA A 255 -1.17 2.33 17.13
N THR A 256 -1.15 3.57 16.63
CA THR A 256 -2.34 4.30 16.20
C THR A 256 -2.15 4.74 14.77
N MET A 257 -3.01 4.27 13.88
CA MET A 257 -3.09 4.71 12.49
C MET A 257 -4.13 5.82 12.38
N THR A 258 -3.74 6.96 11.80
CA THR A 258 -4.62 8.11 11.60
C THR A 258 -4.79 8.37 10.11
N ALA A 259 -6.04 8.55 9.68
CA ALA A 259 -6.36 8.92 8.31
C ALA A 259 -5.75 10.30 8.00
N PRO A 260 -5.09 10.50 6.85
CA PRO A 260 -4.70 11.82 6.40
C PRO A 260 -5.91 12.77 6.29
N GLU A 261 -5.66 14.07 6.27
CA GLU A 261 -6.73 15.05 6.05
C GLU A 261 -7.47 14.77 4.73
N GLY A 262 -8.81 14.71 4.79
CA GLY A 262 -9.66 14.37 3.65
C GLY A 262 -9.75 12.87 3.33
N TYR A 263 -9.33 11.99 4.25
CA TYR A 263 -9.43 10.53 4.11
C TYR A 263 -10.23 9.91 5.27
N GLN A 264 -10.76 8.72 5.03
CA GLN A 264 -11.45 7.89 6.03
C GLN A 264 -10.99 6.44 5.99
N LEU A 265 -11.23 5.68 7.06
CA LEU A 265 -11.11 4.22 7.02
C LEU A 265 -12.10 3.64 6.01
N SER A 266 -11.60 2.79 5.12
CA SER A 266 -12.41 2.20 4.04
C SER A 266 -12.21 0.71 3.83
N GLY A 267 -11.33 0.10 4.61
CA GLY A 267 -11.14 -1.34 4.64
C GLY A 267 -9.94 -1.72 5.49
N PHE A 268 -9.59 -3.00 5.45
CA PHE A 268 -8.50 -3.56 6.22
C PHE A 268 -7.55 -4.39 5.36
N HIS A 269 -6.33 -4.54 5.83
CA HIS A 269 -5.46 -5.62 5.40
C HIS A 269 -4.84 -6.30 6.62
N GLY A 270 -4.50 -7.57 6.51
CA GLY A 270 -3.99 -8.26 7.69
C GLY A 270 -3.89 -9.75 7.54
N ARG A 271 -3.95 -10.41 8.70
CA ARG A 271 -3.95 -11.86 8.82
C ARG A 271 -4.95 -12.30 9.87
N ALA A 272 -5.73 -13.33 9.56
CA ALA A 272 -6.78 -13.82 10.44
C ALA A 272 -6.96 -15.35 10.37
N GLY A 273 -7.55 -15.90 11.42
CA GLY A 273 -8.18 -17.22 11.45
C GLY A 273 -9.38 -17.12 12.41
N ASP A 274 -9.46 -17.99 13.41
CA ASP A 274 -10.46 -17.86 14.48
C ASP A 274 -10.33 -16.56 15.30
N SER A 275 -9.22 -15.84 15.15
CA SER A 275 -9.01 -14.51 15.70
C SER A 275 -8.15 -13.67 14.76
N ILE A 276 -8.04 -12.37 15.02
CA ILE A 276 -7.15 -11.48 14.25
C ILE A 276 -5.69 -11.65 14.72
N ASP A 277 -4.78 -11.89 13.78
CA ASP A 277 -3.34 -12.12 14.01
C ASP A 277 -2.50 -10.86 13.70
N ALA A 278 -2.91 -10.11 12.67
CA ALA A 278 -2.34 -8.81 12.30
C ALA A 278 -3.42 -7.96 11.60
N LEU A 279 -3.40 -6.64 11.80
CA LEU A 279 -4.38 -5.73 11.22
C LEU A 279 -3.75 -4.37 10.89
N GLY A 280 -4.01 -3.88 9.68
CA GLY A 280 -3.72 -2.53 9.21
C GLY A 280 -4.98 -1.90 8.60
N ALA A 281 -5.01 -0.58 8.59
CA ALA A 281 -6.09 0.22 8.00
C ALA A 281 -5.81 0.52 6.53
N ILE A 282 -6.86 0.57 5.72
CA ILE A 282 -6.85 1.15 4.38
C ILE A 282 -7.63 2.46 4.45
N PHE A 283 -6.97 3.55 4.09
CA PHE A 283 -7.58 4.88 4.04
C PHE A 283 -7.80 5.31 2.59
N THR A 284 -9.00 5.73 2.24
CA THR A 284 -9.32 6.30 0.93
C THR A 284 -9.89 7.71 1.09
N ARG A 285 -9.85 8.48 -0.01
CA ARG A 285 -10.25 9.88 -0.03
C ARG A 285 -11.76 10.01 0.14
N ILE A 286 -12.16 11.07 0.85
CA ILE A 286 -13.52 11.59 0.90
C ILE A 286 -13.53 12.83 0.00
N GLU A 287 -14.17 12.78 -1.17
CA GLU A 287 -14.37 13.97 -1.97
C GLU A 287 -15.42 14.87 -1.31
N SER A 288 -15.01 16.08 -0.97
CA SER A 288 -15.94 17.12 -0.57
C SER A 288 -16.76 17.53 -1.78
N THR A 289 -18.09 17.56 -1.63
CA THR A 289 -19.06 18.07 -2.63
C THR A 289 -18.98 19.59 -2.84
N THR A 290 -17.79 20.17 -2.79
CA THR A 290 -17.52 21.56 -3.15
C THR A 290 -16.70 21.60 -4.43
N GLN A 291 -17.37 21.41 -5.57
CA GLN A 291 -17.26 22.23 -6.81
C GLN A 291 -18.28 21.71 -7.86
N GLN A 292 -19.58 21.87 -7.58
CA GLN A 292 -20.51 22.16 -8.69
C GLN A 292 -20.49 23.68 -8.91
N GLN A 293 -19.56 24.17 -9.73
CA GLN A 293 -19.76 25.40 -10.50
C GLN A 293 -18.79 25.48 -11.68
N GLN A 294 -19.39 25.29 -12.86
CA GLN A 294 -19.00 25.81 -14.18
C GLN A 294 -17.75 25.21 -14.87
N HIS A 295 -18.02 24.44 -15.92
CA HIS A 295 -17.08 24.21 -17.02
C HIS A 295 -16.60 25.54 -17.62
N PRO A 296 -15.28 25.73 -17.71
CA PRO A 296 -14.67 25.85 -19.04
C PRO A 296 -13.36 25.03 -19.16
N THR A 297 -13.25 24.30 -20.29
CA THR A 297 -12.02 23.71 -20.89
C THR A 297 -11.03 22.99 -19.95
N TYR A 298 -11.08 21.65 -19.99
CA TYR A 298 -10.24 20.78 -19.18
C TYR A 298 -8.77 20.73 -19.67
N LYS A 299 -7.83 21.19 -18.85
CA LYS A 299 -6.46 20.65 -18.78
C LYS A 299 -6.37 19.83 -17.47
N ARG A 300 -6.58 18.51 -17.52
CA ARG A 300 -6.36 17.64 -16.33
C ARG A 300 -4.86 17.47 -16.13
N LYS A 301 -4.31 18.05 -15.05
CA LYS A 301 -3.08 17.54 -14.44
C LYS A 301 -3.48 16.35 -13.57
N ALA A 302 -3.17 15.13 -14.00
CA ALA A 302 -3.25 13.97 -13.12
C ALA A 302 -2.09 14.05 -12.13
N LYS A 303 -2.37 14.35 -10.86
CA LYS A 303 -1.43 14.12 -9.75
C LYS A 303 -1.67 12.71 -9.25
N MET A 304 -0.68 11.82 -9.38
CA MET A 304 -0.69 10.57 -8.61
C MET A 304 -0.37 10.92 -7.16
N ALA A 305 -1.28 10.59 -6.25
CA ALA A 305 -1.06 10.69 -4.81
C ALA A 305 -0.07 9.59 -4.36
N ALA A 306 0.65 9.91 -3.28
CA ALA A 306 1.68 9.14 -2.58
C ALA A 306 1.83 7.66 -3.00
N LEU A 307 2.96 7.34 -3.61
CA LEU A 307 3.38 5.97 -3.89
C LEU A 307 4.28 5.50 -2.74
N ALA A 308 3.74 4.61 -1.91
CA ALA A 308 4.41 4.04 -0.75
C ALA A 308 5.07 2.71 -1.11
N VAL A 309 6.36 2.57 -0.78
CA VAL A 309 7.10 1.31 -0.90
C VAL A 309 7.07 0.59 0.45
N LYS A 310 6.70 -0.69 0.47
CA LYS A 310 6.70 -1.56 1.65
C LYS A 310 7.99 -2.37 1.76
#